data_AF-A0AA46TRF1-F1
#
_entry.id   AF-A0AA46TRF1-F1
#
_cell.length_a   1.000
_cell.length_b   1.000
_cell.length_c   1.000
_cell.angle_alpha   90.00
_cell.angle_beta   90.00
_cell.angle_gamma   90.00
#
_symmetry.space_group_name_H-M   'P 1'
#
loop_
_entity.id
_entity.type
_entity.pdbx_description
1 polymer ?
#
loop_
_entity_poly.entity_id
_entity_poly.type
_entity_poly.pdbx_seq_one_letter_code
_entity_poly.pdbx_strand_id
1 'polypeptide(L)'
;MPLRATLLGHPLSLLGLPLLPLAATLLLSGCQLSPSSQENGFQNSAYDPMHSAPPITRGLDAEGLGSLLAAELAGQRGDYRYASQGYLEAARRYSNAALAERATFAARFGNDVALMEASAIRWRELAPQAELPNRLLATLSLQRGDWLDSLEQRLAITQAGGNGEIAAFSEAAVAEEAPLDLLVQPLRDYLAKPGAQQNEFHSDVLLGAALIESALGQTRQAQQYLDQVTLRSPASAALWLAKARLALETGDHRDAKRAAQQGLDLAPDDVRFILMLAQAEIRLNNIAAAETQTNTLLETHGGNEELRIALAQLYLEEGHSEPAYRLLQPLIGQDRVPDIAYFLLGAIAQSQGEVDNALLYYRQVQGGNEFLPARATAARMLIENDRLLDARAMLRIERMRYDNYFGDLVMLEVQLLDELNLQEEATALLDREITRTPDDTSLLYLRAMHAWERGDVQAMENDLRQILRTEPDNAEALNALGYTLADLNLQGRLEEARELIERAYEADPNNPAVLDSMGWVYFRLGKPNDALAWLESAYAQMPDQEIAAHLAEVLHALGRSEEARQLIERFLQQASYHPQIDDLLKRHPELTPLSTP
;
A
#
# COMPACT_ATOMS: atom_id res chain seq x y z
N MET A 1 4.90 27.72 8.95
CA MET A 1 4.56 29.09 9.40
C MET A 1 3.10 29.11 9.83
N PRO A 2 2.79 29.32 11.12
CA PRO A 2 1.43 29.22 11.65
C PRO A 2 0.78 30.60 11.79
N LEU A 3 -0.54 30.68 11.58
CA LEU A 3 -1.35 31.83 11.99
C LEU A 3 -2.48 31.34 12.92
N ARG A 4 -2.44 31.94 14.11
CA ARG A 4 -3.27 31.73 15.29
C ARG A 4 -4.73 32.09 15.04
N ALA A 5 -5.64 31.32 15.63
CA ALA A 5 -7.00 31.75 15.92
C ALA A 5 -7.20 31.79 17.45
N THR A 6 -7.53 32.97 17.97
CA THR A 6 -7.93 33.22 19.35
C THR A 6 -9.41 33.62 19.39
N LEU A 7 -10.14 33.00 20.31
CA LEU A 7 -11.53 33.28 20.68
C LEU A 7 -11.58 33.95 22.07
N LEU A 8 -12.72 34.61 22.35
CA LEU A 8 -13.23 35.16 23.63
C LEU A 8 -12.73 36.58 24.01
N GLY A 9 -13.53 37.56 24.46
CA GLY A 9 -14.97 37.71 24.73
C GLY A 9 -15.22 38.97 25.62
N HIS A 10 -16.22 39.81 25.24
CA HIS A 10 -17.13 40.66 26.05
C HIS A 10 -16.63 41.72 27.10
N PRO A 11 -17.47 42.64 27.66
CA PRO A 11 -18.78 43.25 27.27
C PRO A 11 -18.96 44.79 27.58
N LEU A 12 -20.23 45.29 27.48
CA LEU A 12 -20.89 46.45 28.14
C LEU A 12 -20.75 47.88 27.52
N SER A 13 -21.79 48.39 26.84
CA SER A 13 -22.86 49.33 27.32
C SER A 13 -22.47 50.82 27.19
N LEU A 14 -23.26 51.82 26.80
CA LEU A 14 -24.70 52.11 26.93
C LEU A 14 -25.01 53.42 26.14
N LEU A 15 -26.31 53.70 25.94
CA LEU A 15 -27.00 54.97 25.65
C LEU A 15 -27.40 55.30 24.20
N GLY A 16 -28.73 55.27 23.97
CA GLY A 16 -29.37 56.07 22.92
C GLY A 16 -30.67 55.49 22.31
N LEU A 17 -31.75 55.38 23.08
CA LEU A 17 -33.15 55.32 22.58
C LEU A 17 -33.82 56.65 23.00
N PRO A 18 -34.94 57.15 22.39
CA PRO A 18 -36.10 56.34 21.96
C PRO A 18 -36.99 56.87 20.77
N LEU A 19 -38.03 56.07 20.45
CA LEU A 19 -39.37 56.36 19.86
C LEU A 19 -39.51 56.74 18.35
N LEU A 20 -40.05 55.88 17.45
CA LEU A 20 -41.47 55.45 17.18
C LEU A 20 -42.16 56.27 16.04
N PRO A 21 -43.23 55.76 15.38
CA PRO A 21 -43.26 55.15 14.05
C PRO A 21 -44.02 55.99 12.99
N LEU A 22 -44.01 55.61 11.71
CA LEU A 22 -45.17 55.88 10.84
C LEU A 22 -45.22 54.95 9.62
N ALA A 23 -46.37 54.29 9.46
CA ALA A 23 -46.79 53.56 8.27
C ALA A 23 -47.21 54.53 7.15
N ALA A 24 -47.02 54.16 5.88
CA ALA A 24 -47.97 54.45 4.80
C ALA A 24 -47.59 53.74 3.48
N THR A 25 -48.59 53.04 2.95
CA THR A 25 -48.82 52.45 1.63
C THR A 25 -48.81 53.43 0.45
N LEU A 26 -48.55 52.92 -0.77
CA LEU A 26 -49.25 53.15 -2.08
C LEU A 26 -48.24 53.03 -3.25
N LEU A 27 -48.28 51.94 -4.02
CA LEU A 27 -48.95 51.80 -5.33
C LEU A 27 -48.45 52.78 -6.40
N LEU A 28 -47.69 52.26 -7.37
CA LEU A 28 -47.86 52.62 -8.78
C LEU A 28 -47.78 51.35 -9.63
N SER A 29 -48.96 50.97 -10.13
CA SER A 29 -49.19 50.00 -11.19
C SER A 29 -48.73 50.57 -12.53
N GLY A 30 -48.26 49.70 -13.42
CA GLY A 30 -47.97 50.04 -14.81
C GLY A 30 -47.84 48.80 -15.67
N CYS A 31 -48.98 48.18 -16.01
CA CYS A 31 -49.08 47.18 -17.05
C CYS A 31 -48.68 47.78 -18.41
N GLN A 32 -47.94 47.04 -19.22
CA GLN A 32 -48.26 46.95 -20.65
C GLN A 32 -47.73 45.63 -21.24
N LEU A 33 -48.66 44.68 -21.35
CA LEU A 33 -48.69 43.72 -22.44
C LEU A 33 -48.88 44.49 -23.75
N SER A 34 -48.15 44.06 -24.79
CA SER A 34 -48.35 44.42 -26.18
C SER A 34 -47.87 43.25 -27.05
N PRO A 35 -48.44 43.05 -28.24
CA PRO A 35 -49.31 41.92 -28.52
C PRO A 35 -48.61 40.77 -29.25
N SER A 36 -49.21 39.59 -29.13
CA SER A 36 -49.06 38.44 -30.01
C SER A 36 -49.25 38.85 -31.47
N SER A 37 -48.13 39.12 -32.14
CA SER A 37 -48.07 39.18 -33.59
C SER A 37 -47.87 37.76 -34.09
N GLN A 38 -48.99 37.20 -34.58
CA GLN A 38 -49.13 36.25 -35.66
C GLN A 38 -47.93 35.36 -35.97
N GLU A 39 -48.20 34.05 -35.88
CA GLU A 39 -47.64 33.02 -36.74
C GLU A 39 -47.45 33.53 -38.18
N ASN A 40 -46.27 34.07 -38.46
CA ASN A 40 -45.65 33.90 -39.75
C ASN A 40 -44.64 32.78 -39.53
N GLY A 41 -44.90 31.65 -40.19
CA GLY A 41 -43.95 30.56 -40.31
C GLY A 41 -42.66 31.08 -40.94
N PHE A 42 -41.77 31.61 -40.12
CA PHE A 42 -40.36 31.43 -40.34
C PHE A 42 -40.10 29.97 -40.01
N GLN A 43 -40.29 29.13 -41.02
CA GLN A 43 -39.30 28.08 -41.20
C GLN A 43 -37.94 28.80 -41.10
N ASN A 44 -37.32 28.73 -39.92
CA ASN A 44 -35.87 28.70 -39.85
C ASN A 44 -35.49 27.38 -40.55
N SER A 45 -35.68 27.33 -41.87
CA SER A 45 -34.61 26.90 -42.74
C SER A 45 -33.46 27.77 -42.30
N ALA A 46 -32.68 27.29 -41.34
CA ALA A 46 -31.35 27.80 -41.11
C ALA A 46 -30.73 27.70 -42.49
N TYR A 47 -30.74 28.81 -43.23
CA TYR A 47 -29.98 28.94 -44.44
C TYR A 47 -28.56 28.87 -43.91
N ASP A 48 -28.05 27.65 -43.85
CA ASP A 48 -26.66 27.42 -43.54
C ASP A 48 -25.92 27.88 -44.79
N PRO A 49 -25.28 29.06 -44.76
CA PRO A 49 -24.55 29.57 -45.91
C PRO A 49 -23.41 28.63 -46.33
N MET A 50 -23.11 27.60 -45.52
CA MET A 50 -22.12 26.55 -45.77
C MET A 50 -22.71 25.26 -46.34
N HIS A 51 -24.04 25.12 -46.51
CA HIS A 51 -24.64 23.87 -47.01
C HIS A 51 -24.08 23.45 -48.39
N SER A 52 -23.68 24.41 -49.22
CA SER A 52 -23.08 24.17 -50.53
C SER A 52 -21.57 24.44 -50.57
N ALA A 53 -20.93 24.64 -49.43
CA ALA A 53 -19.48 24.82 -49.38
C ALA A 53 -18.80 23.49 -49.78
N PRO A 54 -17.78 23.53 -50.65
CA PRO A 54 -17.00 22.34 -50.94
C PRO A 54 -16.39 21.80 -49.64
N PRO A 55 -16.28 20.46 -49.48
CA PRO A 55 -15.68 19.88 -48.29
C PRO A 55 -14.27 20.45 -48.09
N ILE A 56 -13.98 20.90 -46.88
CA ILE A 56 -12.68 21.48 -46.55
C ILE A 56 -11.64 20.38 -46.65
N THR A 57 -10.81 20.43 -47.70
CA THR A 57 -9.78 19.40 -47.96
C THR A 57 -8.47 19.67 -47.24
N ARG A 58 -8.29 20.87 -46.64
CA ARG A 58 -7.15 21.28 -45.80
C ARG A 58 -7.60 22.38 -44.83
N GLY A 59 -7.24 22.28 -43.55
CA GLY A 59 -7.57 23.26 -42.50
C GLY A 59 -8.69 22.80 -41.57
N LEU A 60 -9.20 23.72 -40.74
CA LEU A 60 -10.30 23.47 -39.80
C LEU A 60 -11.64 23.54 -40.53
N ASP A 61 -12.47 22.51 -40.40
CA ASP A 61 -13.87 22.59 -40.78
C ASP A 61 -14.72 23.28 -39.71
N ALA A 62 -15.97 23.62 -40.06
CA ALA A 62 -16.87 24.34 -39.17
C ALA A 62 -17.09 23.60 -37.84
N GLU A 63 -17.20 22.27 -37.91
CA GLU A 63 -17.37 21.41 -36.75
C GLU A 63 -16.14 21.45 -35.85
N GLY A 64 -14.94 21.21 -36.38
CA GLY A 64 -13.71 21.22 -35.58
C GLY A 64 -13.29 22.61 -35.10
N LEU A 65 -13.60 23.68 -35.83
CA LEU A 65 -13.46 25.05 -35.31
C LEU A 65 -14.41 25.28 -34.13
N GLY A 66 -15.67 24.82 -34.24
CA GLY A 66 -16.65 24.85 -33.17
C GLY A 66 -16.15 24.10 -31.92
N SER A 67 -15.69 22.86 -32.08
CA SER A 67 -15.16 22.03 -30.99
C SER A 67 -13.95 22.67 -30.31
N LEU A 68 -13.01 23.24 -31.09
CA LEU A 68 -11.84 23.91 -30.52
C LEU A 68 -12.20 25.19 -29.75
N LEU A 69 -13.12 26.01 -30.28
CA LEU A 69 -13.58 27.22 -29.58
C LEU A 69 -14.35 26.88 -28.30
N ALA A 70 -15.18 25.84 -28.34
CA ALA A 70 -15.89 25.35 -27.16
C ALA A 70 -14.90 24.85 -26.09
N ALA A 71 -13.88 24.09 -26.49
CA ALA A 71 -12.82 23.61 -25.61
C ALA A 71 -12.02 24.78 -24.98
N GLU A 72 -11.70 25.80 -25.77
CA GLU A 72 -10.98 26.99 -25.28
C GLU A 72 -11.80 27.76 -24.25
N LEU A 73 -13.08 28.03 -24.55
CA LEU A 73 -13.98 28.73 -23.64
C LEU A 73 -14.24 27.94 -22.35
N ALA A 74 -14.35 26.61 -22.45
CA ALA A 74 -14.48 25.74 -21.28
C ALA A 74 -13.24 25.81 -20.39
N GLY A 75 -12.05 25.72 -20.98
CA GLY A 75 -10.78 25.83 -20.25
C GLY A 75 -10.63 27.17 -19.53
N GLN A 76 -11.00 28.28 -20.18
CA GLN A 76 -10.99 29.61 -19.57
C GLN A 76 -11.97 29.75 -18.38
N ARG A 77 -13.03 28.93 -18.37
CA ARG A 77 -14.02 28.89 -17.28
C ARG A 77 -13.66 27.88 -16.18
N GLY A 78 -12.53 27.19 -16.31
CA GLY A 78 -12.08 26.16 -15.37
C GLY A 78 -12.68 24.77 -15.60
N ASP A 79 -13.44 24.56 -16.68
CA ASP A 79 -13.90 23.22 -17.06
C ASP A 79 -12.82 22.52 -17.90
N TYR A 80 -11.80 22.05 -17.19
CA TYR A 80 -10.63 21.44 -17.81
C TYR A 80 -10.91 20.05 -18.40
N ARG A 81 -11.91 19.33 -17.90
CA ARG A 81 -12.32 18.03 -18.43
C ARG A 81 -12.93 18.19 -19.82
N TYR A 82 -13.89 19.09 -19.97
CA TYR A 82 -14.50 19.36 -21.28
C TYR A 82 -13.46 19.93 -22.26
N ALA A 83 -12.62 20.86 -21.80
CA ALA A 83 -11.53 21.41 -22.62
C ALA A 83 -10.59 20.33 -23.14
N SER A 84 -10.13 19.44 -22.27
CA SER A 84 -9.23 18.35 -22.64
C SER A 84 -9.87 17.37 -23.65
N GLN A 85 -11.14 17.01 -23.46
CA GLN A 85 -11.87 16.15 -24.40
C GLN A 85 -11.93 16.79 -25.80
N GLY A 86 -12.29 18.07 -25.88
CA GLY A 86 -12.37 18.78 -27.17
C GLY A 86 -11.00 18.93 -27.85
N TYR A 87 -9.93 19.21 -27.09
CA TYR A 87 -8.57 19.23 -27.65
C TYR A 87 -8.12 17.85 -28.13
N LEU A 88 -8.43 16.78 -27.39
CA LEU A 88 -8.07 15.41 -27.77
C LEU A 88 -8.81 14.95 -29.02
N GLU A 89 -10.11 15.26 -29.11
CA GLU A 89 -10.90 14.99 -30.31
C GLU A 89 -10.33 15.73 -31.53
N ALA A 90 -10.00 17.01 -31.38
CA ALA A 90 -9.37 17.79 -32.44
C ALA A 90 -7.98 17.23 -32.81
N ALA A 91 -7.18 16.78 -31.84
CA ALA A 91 -5.89 16.13 -32.08
C ALA A 91 -6.03 14.80 -32.85
N ARG A 92 -7.13 14.06 -32.64
CA ARG A 92 -7.45 12.85 -33.40
C ARG A 92 -7.85 13.18 -34.83
N ARG A 93 -8.73 14.17 -35.02
CA ARG A 93 -9.24 14.59 -36.34
C ARG A 93 -8.16 15.19 -37.22
N TYR A 94 -7.30 16.04 -36.65
CA TYR A 94 -6.33 16.84 -37.39
C TYR A 94 -4.88 16.35 -37.30
N SER A 95 -4.61 15.29 -36.51
CA SER A 95 -3.27 14.73 -36.31
C SER A 95 -2.23 15.80 -35.91
N ASN A 96 -2.60 16.69 -35.00
CA ASN A 96 -1.76 17.79 -34.54
C ASN A 96 -1.25 17.54 -33.12
N ALA A 97 0.07 17.47 -32.96
CA ALA A 97 0.70 17.17 -31.67
C ALA A 97 0.48 18.26 -30.61
N ALA A 98 0.44 19.55 -30.98
CA ALA A 98 0.22 20.64 -30.04
C ALA A 98 -1.20 20.60 -29.41
N LEU A 99 -2.18 20.08 -30.15
CA LEU A 99 -3.52 19.83 -29.60
C LEU A 99 -3.53 18.67 -28.61
N ALA A 100 -2.77 17.60 -28.87
CA ALA A 100 -2.63 16.48 -27.93
C ALA A 100 -1.88 16.89 -26.64
N GLU A 101 -0.83 17.71 -26.78
CA GLU A 101 -0.13 18.35 -25.66
C GLU A 101 -1.09 19.20 -24.82
N ARG A 102 -1.86 20.08 -25.46
CA ARG A 102 -2.84 20.95 -24.78
C ARG A 102 -3.94 20.14 -24.09
N ALA A 103 -4.40 19.05 -24.71
CA ALA A 103 -5.32 18.11 -24.09
C ALA A 103 -4.73 17.48 -22.82
N THR A 104 -3.46 17.07 -22.87
CA THR A 104 -2.73 16.47 -21.75
C THR A 104 -2.61 17.42 -20.57
N PHE A 105 -2.23 18.67 -20.82
CA PHE A 105 -2.13 19.67 -19.75
C PHE A 105 -3.50 20.04 -19.17
N ALA A 106 -4.54 20.19 -20.00
CA ALA A 106 -5.89 20.42 -19.51
C ALA A 106 -6.36 19.26 -18.62
N ALA A 107 -6.15 18.01 -19.01
CA ALA A 107 -6.50 16.85 -18.18
C ALA A 107 -5.76 16.86 -16.83
N ARG A 108 -4.47 17.24 -16.84
CA ARG A 108 -3.68 17.40 -15.61
C ARG A 108 -4.26 18.46 -14.67
N PHE A 109 -4.68 19.63 -15.18
CA PHE A 109 -5.34 20.66 -14.36
C PHE A 109 -6.71 20.22 -13.84
N GLY A 110 -7.42 19.38 -14.60
CA GLY A 110 -8.67 18.76 -14.18
C GLY A 110 -8.52 17.56 -13.24
N ASN A 111 -7.28 17.15 -12.93
CA ASN A 111 -6.97 15.92 -12.19
C ASN A 111 -7.64 14.65 -12.77
N ASP A 112 -7.80 14.60 -14.10
CA ASP A 112 -8.41 13.48 -14.82
C ASP A 112 -7.34 12.56 -15.39
N VAL A 113 -6.95 11.55 -14.62
CA VAL A 113 -5.83 10.64 -14.94
C VAL A 113 -6.07 9.87 -16.24
N ALA A 114 -7.29 9.35 -16.44
CA ALA A 114 -7.63 8.57 -17.62
C ALA A 114 -7.56 9.41 -18.90
N LEU A 115 -8.05 10.65 -18.84
CA LEU A 115 -7.98 11.56 -19.97
C LEU A 115 -6.55 12.02 -20.24
N MET A 116 -5.77 12.30 -19.18
CA MET A 116 -4.36 12.67 -19.27
C MET A 116 -3.55 11.59 -19.97
N GLU A 117 -3.74 10.33 -19.60
CA GLU A 117 -3.10 9.18 -20.24
C GLU A 117 -3.50 9.06 -21.71
N ALA A 118 -4.80 9.06 -22.01
CA ALA A 118 -5.28 8.95 -23.38
C ALA A 118 -4.74 10.06 -24.30
N SER A 119 -4.62 11.29 -23.79
CA SER A 119 -4.02 12.40 -24.52
C SER A 119 -2.51 12.31 -24.63
N ALA A 120 -1.80 11.80 -23.61
CA ALA A 120 -0.35 11.62 -23.64
C ALA A 120 0.04 10.51 -24.63
N ILE A 121 -0.72 9.41 -24.70
CA ILE A 121 -0.56 8.37 -25.73
C ILE A 121 -0.71 8.99 -27.12
N ARG A 122 -1.76 9.79 -27.34
CA ARG A 122 -1.96 10.45 -28.63
C ARG A 122 -0.84 11.45 -28.95
N TRP A 123 -0.32 12.15 -27.94
CA TRP A 123 0.80 13.06 -28.10
C TRP A 123 2.07 12.31 -28.52
N ARG A 124 2.39 11.19 -27.88
CA ARG A 124 3.50 10.30 -28.25
C ARG A 124 3.39 9.82 -29.70
N GLU A 125 2.20 9.38 -30.13
CA GLU A 125 1.97 8.93 -31.51
C GLU A 125 2.26 10.04 -32.54
N LEU A 126 1.86 11.27 -32.24
CA LEU A 126 1.97 12.41 -33.15
C LEU A 126 3.34 13.10 -33.09
N ALA A 127 4.04 12.99 -31.96
CA ALA A 127 5.38 13.54 -31.76
C ALA A 127 6.27 12.53 -31.02
N PRO A 128 6.76 11.46 -31.70
CA PRO A 128 7.58 10.42 -31.05
C PRO A 128 8.90 10.92 -30.46
N GLN A 129 9.37 12.09 -30.89
CA GLN A 129 10.59 12.74 -30.38
C GLN A 129 10.33 13.62 -29.15
N ALA A 130 9.07 13.84 -28.76
CA ALA A 130 8.74 14.61 -27.58
C ALA A 130 8.97 13.75 -26.32
N GLU A 131 9.78 14.27 -25.40
CA GLU A 131 10.12 13.56 -24.16
C GLU A 131 8.95 13.53 -23.15
N LEU A 132 8.24 14.64 -23.00
CA LEU A 132 7.20 14.85 -22.01
C LEU A 132 6.07 13.79 -22.01
N PRO A 133 5.50 13.35 -23.15
CA PRO A 133 4.46 12.33 -23.10
C PRO A 133 4.97 11.00 -22.53
N ASN A 134 6.17 10.55 -22.92
CA ASN A 134 6.77 9.33 -22.37
C ASN A 134 7.07 9.47 -20.86
N ARG A 135 7.52 10.65 -20.42
CA ARG A 135 7.84 10.91 -19.00
C ARG A 135 6.57 10.85 -18.12
N LEU A 136 5.47 11.43 -18.63
CA LEU A 136 4.16 11.36 -17.98
C LEU A 136 3.65 9.92 -17.95
N LEU A 137 3.68 9.21 -19.07
CA LEU A 137 3.25 7.81 -19.17
C LEU A 137 4.07 6.91 -18.24
N ALA A 138 5.40 7.09 -18.19
CA ALA A 138 6.26 6.34 -17.28
C ALA A 138 5.84 6.50 -15.82
N THR A 139 5.49 7.72 -15.40
CA THR A 139 5.07 8.01 -14.02
C THR A 139 3.70 7.41 -13.73
N LEU A 140 2.76 7.48 -14.67
CA LEU A 140 1.43 6.89 -14.52
C LEU A 140 1.49 5.36 -14.44
N SER A 141 2.31 4.72 -15.26
CA SER A 141 2.50 3.27 -15.23
C SER A 141 3.16 2.83 -13.93
N LEU A 142 4.16 3.57 -13.45
CA LEU A 142 4.77 3.32 -12.15
C LEU A 142 3.75 3.42 -11.00
N GLN A 143 2.87 4.43 -11.01
CA GLN A 143 1.80 4.57 -10.00
C GLN A 143 0.79 3.41 -10.00
N ARG A 144 0.64 2.70 -11.13
CA ARG A 144 -0.19 1.51 -11.24
C ARG A 144 0.55 0.22 -10.90
N GLY A 145 1.84 0.28 -10.60
CA GLY A 145 2.70 -0.89 -10.44
C GLY A 145 3.09 -1.56 -11.76
N ASP A 146 2.86 -0.92 -12.91
CA ASP A 146 3.33 -1.40 -14.22
C ASP A 146 4.78 -0.93 -14.46
N TRP A 147 5.70 -1.65 -13.83
CA TRP A 147 7.13 -1.40 -13.89
C TRP A 147 7.70 -1.57 -15.29
N LEU A 148 7.20 -2.55 -16.05
CA LEU A 148 7.70 -2.86 -17.38
C LEU A 148 7.35 -1.75 -18.36
N ASP A 149 6.09 -1.32 -18.42
CA ASP A 149 5.71 -0.20 -19.31
C ASP A 149 6.46 1.07 -18.91
N SER A 150 6.59 1.37 -17.62
CA SER A 150 7.38 2.52 -17.15
C SER A 150 8.83 2.47 -17.66
N LEU A 151 9.49 1.32 -17.57
CA LEU A 151 10.85 1.15 -18.08
C LEU A 151 10.92 1.35 -19.59
N GLU A 152 9.98 0.79 -20.35
CA GLU A 152 9.93 0.95 -21.81
C GLU A 152 9.77 2.42 -22.22
N GLN A 153 8.89 3.17 -21.54
CA GLN A 153 8.73 4.61 -21.77
C GLN A 153 10.03 5.38 -21.48
N ARG A 154 10.74 5.04 -20.41
CA ARG A 154 12.02 5.66 -20.04
C ARG A 154 13.15 5.32 -21.02
N LEU A 155 13.22 4.07 -21.48
CA LEU A 155 14.17 3.67 -22.51
C LEU A 155 13.89 4.35 -23.85
N ALA A 156 12.62 4.60 -24.18
CA ALA A 156 12.26 5.38 -25.37
C ALA A 156 12.74 6.84 -25.26
N ILE A 157 12.66 7.46 -24.08
CA ILE A 157 13.25 8.78 -23.82
C ILE A 157 14.77 8.75 -24.07
N THR A 158 15.46 7.78 -23.47
CA THR A 158 16.90 7.62 -23.64
C THR A 158 17.28 7.39 -25.10
N GLN A 159 16.52 6.57 -25.82
CA GLN A 159 16.74 6.31 -27.24
C GLN A 159 16.60 7.57 -28.11
N ALA A 160 15.70 8.48 -27.74
CA ALA A 160 15.54 9.79 -28.40
C ALA A 160 16.61 10.82 -27.99
N GLY A 161 17.51 10.46 -27.08
CA GLY A 161 18.59 11.32 -26.59
C GLY A 161 18.23 12.18 -25.38
N GLY A 162 17.12 11.89 -24.69
CA GLY A 162 16.74 12.51 -23.42
C GLY A 162 17.19 11.70 -22.20
N ASN A 163 17.03 12.25 -21.00
CA ASN A 163 17.36 11.55 -19.76
C ASN A 163 16.18 10.71 -19.27
N GLY A 164 16.25 9.38 -19.43
CA GLY A 164 15.23 8.44 -18.95
C GLY A 164 15.25 8.19 -17.44
N GLU A 165 16.30 8.62 -16.73
CA GLU A 165 16.51 8.39 -15.28
C GLU A 165 16.44 6.90 -14.91
N ILE A 166 17.07 6.06 -15.73
CA ILE A 166 17.04 4.61 -15.62
C ILE A 166 17.71 4.14 -14.32
N ALA A 167 18.79 4.79 -13.88
CA ALA A 167 19.43 4.42 -12.61
C ALA A 167 18.50 4.65 -11.41
N ALA A 168 17.82 5.80 -11.36
CA ALA A 168 16.87 6.11 -10.29
C ALA A 168 15.63 5.21 -10.34
N PHE A 169 15.12 4.91 -11.53
CA PHE A 169 14.05 3.93 -11.72
C PHE A 169 14.45 2.54 -11.20
N SER A 170 15.64 2.06 -11.54
CA SER A 170 16.15 0.77 -11.07
C SER A 170 16.35 0.74 -9.55
N GLU A 171 16.82 1.82 -8.93
CA GLU A 171 16.94 1.91 -7.47
C GLU A 171 15.57 1.76 -6.79
N ALA A 172 14.55 2.44 -7.30
CA ALA A 172 13.17 2.30 -6.81
C ALA A 172 12.60 0.89 -7.05
N ALA A 173 12.84 0.30 -8.23
CA ALA A 173 12.37 -1.05 -8.55
C ALA A 173 12.96 -2.11 -7.61
N VAL A 174 14.23 -1.97 -7.21
CA VAL A 174 14.87 -2.86 -6.23
C VAL A 174 14.30 -2.64 -4.82
N ALA A 175 14.10 -1.38 -4.42
CA ALA A 175 13.58 -1.05 -3.09
C ALA A 175 12.12 -1.52 -2.88
N GLU A 176 11.30 -1.46 -3.92
CA GLU A 176 9.88 -1.85 -3.90
C GLU A 176 9.65 -3.32 -4.33
N GLU A 177 10.72 -4.13 -4.42
CA GLU A 177 10.66 -5.56 -4.79
C GLU A 177 9.89 -5.85 -6.09
N ALA A 178 10.06 -5.00 -7.10
CA ALA A 178 9.45 -5.15 -8.42
C ALA A 178 9.87 -6.45 -9.12
N PRO A 179 9.15 -6.94 -10.15
CA PRO A 179 9.53 -8.14 -10.92
C PRO A 179 10.78 -7.89 -11.79
N LEU A 180 11.96 -7.95 -11.16
CA LEU A 180 13.25 -7.57 -11.74
C LEU A 180 13.68 -8.45 -12.93
N ASP A 181 13.23 -9.70 -12.97
CA ASP A 181 13.45 -10.66 -14.05
C ASP A 181 12.81 -10.21 -15.37
N LEU A 182 11.68 -9.51 -15.30
CA LEU A 182 11.02 -8.89 -16.46
C LEU A 182 11.76 -7.62 -16.92
N LEU A 183 12.35 -6.87 -16.00
CA LEU A 183 13.00 -5.58 -16.28
C LEU A 183 14.41 -5.72 -16.84
N VAL A 184 15.12 -6.79 -16.51
CA VAL A 184 16.53 -6.97 -16.91
C VAL A 184 16.70 -7.16 -18.43
N GLN A 185 15.74 -7.81 -19.09
CA GLN A 185 15.85 -8.11 -20.54
C GLN A 185 15.76 -6.84 -21.40
N PRO A 186 14.76 -5.94 -21.23
CA PRO A 186 14.74 -4.67 -21.96
C PRO A 186 16.02 -3.82 -21.80
N LEU A 187 16.64 -3.85 -20.62
CA LEU A 187 17.90 -3.14 -20.38
C LEU A 187 19.07 -3.76 -21.17
N ARG A 188 19.19 -5.09 -21.15
CA ARG A 188 20.19 -5.82 -21.95
C ARG A 188 20.00 -5.58 -23.44
N ASP A 189 18.76 -5.66 -23.92
CA ASP A 189 18.41 -5.42 -25.32
C ASP A 189 18.76 -4.00 -25.74
N TYR A 190 18.48 -3.00 -24.91
CA TYR A 190 18.88 -1.62 -25.17
C TYR A 190 20.41 -1.49 -25.27
N LEU A 191 21.15 -2.04 -24.30
CA LEU A 191 22.61 -1.97 -24.26
C LEU A 191 23.29 -2.69 -25.44
N ALA A 192 22.64 -3.71 -25.99
CA ALA A 192 23.11 -4.44 -27.17
C ALA A 192 22.84 -3.72 -28.51
N LYS A 193 22.00 -2.69 -28.55
CA LYS A 193 21.68 -1.96 -29.80
C LYS A 193 22.93 -1.28 -30.38
N PRO A 194 23.18 -1.38 -31.70
CA PRO A 194 24.18 -0.56 -32.37
C PRO A 194 23.86 0.93 -32.16
N GLY A 195 24.84 1.74 -31.78
CA GLY A 195 24.59 3.15 -31.49
C GLY A 195 24.36 3.46 -30.00
N ALA A 196 24.03 2.47 -29.17
CA ALA A 196 23.68 2.71 -27.76
C ALA A 196 24.84 3.35 -26.98
N GLN A 197 26.07 2.94 -27.28
CA GLN A 197 27.28 3.47 -26.66
C GLN A 197 27.54 4.95 -27.00
N GLN A 198 27.03 5.47 -28.12
CA GLN A 198 27.20 6.87 -28.51
C GLN A 198 26.22 7.80 -27.79
N ASN A 199 25.22 7.26 -27.10
CA ASN A 199 24.23 8.05 -26.37
C ASN A 199 24.84 8.71 -25.13
N GLU A 200 24.49 9.98 -24.88
CA GLU A 200 24.94 10.76 -23.71
C GLU A 200 24.55 10.09 -22.38
N PHE A 201 23.35 9.52 -22.31
CA PHE A 201 22.79 8.86 -21.14
C PHE A 201 23.10 7.36 -21.10
N HIS A 202 24.03 6.86 -21.92
CA HIS A 202 24.43 5.45 -21.91
C HIS A 202 24.92 4.99 -20.52
N SER A 203 25.63 5.86 -19.79
CA SER A 203 26.09 5.55 -18.43
C SER A 203 24.95 5.39 -17.43
N ASP A 204 23.84 6.12 -17.60
CA ASP A 204 22.66 5.99 -16.75
C ASP A 204 21.97 4.63 -16.96
N VAL A 205 21.86 4.16 -18.21
CA VAL A 205 21.34 2.82 -18.52
C VAL A 205 22.25 1.71 -17.97
N LEU A 206 23.57 1.85 -18.13
CA LEU A 206 24.53 0.91 -17.57
C LEU A 206 24.42 0.82 -16.04
N LEU A 207 24.22 1.95 -15.36
CA LEU A 207 24.01 1.98 -13.90
C LEU A 207 22.70 1.30 -13.50
N GLY A 208 21.59 1.62 -14.16
CA GLY A 208 20.32 0.96 -13.87
C GLY A 208 20.33 -0.54 -14.16
N ALA A 209 21.03 -0.97 -15.22
CA ALA A 209 21.26 -2.38 -15.49
C ALA A 209 22.14 -3.03 -14.41
N ALA A 210 23.22 -2.37 -13.96
CA ALA A 210 24.07 -2.89 -12.90
C ALA A 210 23.30 -3.10 -11.58
N LEU A 211 22.41 -2.17 -11.20
CA LEU A 211 21.59 -2.27 -10.00
C LEU A 211 20.64 -3.48 -10.05
N ILE A 212 19.92 -3.66 -11.17
CA ILE A 212 19.00 -4.79 -11.34
C ILE A 212 19.75 -6.13 -11.40
N GLU A 213 20.87 -6.19 -12.13
CA GLU A 213 21.70 -7.40 -12.20
C GLU A 213 22.27 -7.77 -10.83
N SER A 214 22.67 -6.77 -10.02
CA SER A 214 23.15 -7.00 -8.65
C SER A 214 22.08 -7.64 -7.78
N ALA A 215 20.87 -7.06 -7.78
CA ALA A 215 19.73 -7.57 -7.02
C ALA A 215 19.28 -8.98 -7.47
N LEU A 216 19.45 -9.31 -8.76
CA LEU A 216 19.23 -10.65 -9.30
C LEU A 216 20.39 -11.64 -9.02
N GLY A 217 21.41 -11.24 -8.26
CA GLY A 217 22.59 -12.06 -7.94
C GLY A 217 23.58 -12.23 -9.10
N GLN A 218 23.42 -11.49 -10.21
CA GLN A 218 24.30 -11.53 -11.38
C GLN A 218 25.52 -10.62 -11.20
N THR A 219 26.23 -10.79 -10.09
CA THR A 219 27.36 -9.96 -9.64
C THR A 219 28.39 -9.68 -10.72
N ARG A 220 28.76 -10.68 -11.53
CA ARG A 220 29.77 -10.52 -12.59
C ARG A 220 29.30 -9.55 -13.67
N GLN A 221 28.03 -9.65 -14.06
CA GLN A 221 27.45 -8.79 -15.09
C GLN A 221 27.30 -7.36 -14.56
N ALA A 222 26.83 -7.21 -13.32
CA ALA A 222 26.76 -5.92 -12.63
C ALA A 222 28.14 -5.23 -12.60
N GLN A 223 29.19 -5.94 -12.18
CA GLN A 223 30.56 -5.42 -12.15
C GLN A 223 31.05 -4.97 -13.53
N GLN A 224 30.78 -5.75 -14.58
CA GLN A 224 31.16 -5.38 -15.96
C GLN A 224 30.50 -4.06 -16.42
N TYR A 225 29.24 -3.83 -16.07
CA TYR A 225 28.57 -2.56 -16.37
C TYR A 225 29.16 -1.40 -15.57
N LEU A 226 29.44 -1.59 -14.27
CA LEU A 226 30.10 -0.56 -13.45
C LEU A 226 31.51 -0.21 -13.94
N ASP A 227 32.27 -1.20 -14.41
CA ASP A 227 33.60 -0.97 -15.00
C ASP A 227 33.51 -0.11 -16.28
N GLN A 228 32.50 -0.37 -17.13
CA GLN A 228 32.24 0.47 -18.31
C GLN A 228 31.85 1.90 -17.93
N VAL A 229 31.01 2.08 -16.90
CA VAL A 229 30.66 3.42 -16.41
C VAL A 229 31.88 4.13 -15.84
N THR A 230 32.77 3.41 -15.16
CA THR A 230 34.02 3.96 -14.59
C THR A 230 34.92 4.58 -15.66
N LEU A 231 35.00 3.97 -16.85
CA LEU A 231 35.81 4.49 -17.95
C LEU A 231 35.22 5.77 -18.58
N ARG A 232 33.91 5.97 -18.45
CA ARG A 232 33.18 7.07 -19.10
C ARG A 232 32.91 8.25 -18.18
N SER A 233 32.46 7.95 -16.97
CA SER A 233 31.93 8.92 -16.01
C SER A 233 32.49 8.65 -14.60
N PRO A 234 33.82 8.72 -14.38
CA PRO A 234 34.44 8.38 -13.09
C PRO A 234 34.06 9.33 -11.94
N ALA A 235 33.62 10.56 -12.26
CA ALA A 235 33.17 11.57 -11.30
C ALA A 235 31.65 11.52 -11.02
N SER A 236 31.01 10.36 -11.21
CA SER A 236 29.58 10.17 -10.93
C SER A 236 29.35 9.64 -9.52
N ALA A 237 28.61 10.37 -8.68
CA ALA A 237 28.20 9.88 -7.37
C ALA A 237 27.36 8.58 -7.47
N ALA A 238 26.42 8.51 -8.42
CA ALA A 238 25.59 7.31 -8.64
C ALA A 238 26.43 6.05 -8.96
N LEU A 239 27.57 6.20 -9.66
CA LEU A 239 28.51 5.10 -9.87
C LEU A 239 29.10 4.58 -8.56
N TRP A 240 29.59 5.48 -7.72
CA TRP A 240 30.21 5.10 -6.46
C TRP A 240 29.20 4.52 -5.48
N LEU A 241 27.95 4.97 -5.53
CA LEU A 241 26.85 4.38 -4.76
C LEU A 241 26.58 2.94 -5.19
N ALA A 242 26.46 2.70 -6.50
CA ALA A 242 26.26 1.35 -7.04
C ALA A 242 27.45 0.42 -6.74
N LYS A 243 28.69 0.92 -6.82
CA LYS A 243 29.89 0.16 -6.44
C LYS A 243 29.93 -0.18 -4.95
N ALA A 244 29.63 0.78 -4.08
CA ALA A 244 29.61 0.56 -2.63
C ALA A 244 28.56 -0.49 -2.25
N ARG A 245 27.36 -0.39 -2.83
CA ARG A 245 26.28 -1.38 -2.66
C ARG A 245 26.70 -2.78 -3.12
N LEU A 246 27.18 -2.93 -4.35
CA LEU A 246 27.63 -4.23 -4.88
C LEU A 246 28.75 -4.84 -4.02
N ALA A 247 29.68 -4.02 -3.52
CA ALA A 247 30.77 -4.47 -2.66
C ALA A 247 30.26 -4.93 -1.27
N LEU A 248 29.25 -4.26 -0.70
CA LEU A 248 28.58 -4.71 0.53
C LEU A 248 27.87 -6.05 0.33
N GLU A 249 27.10 -6.19 -0.76
CA GLU A 249 26.36 -7.41 -1.11
C GLU A 249 27.28 -8.62 -1.32
N THR A 250 28.45 -8.39 -1.91
CA THR A 250 29.46 -9.44 -2.17
C THR A 250 30.39 -9.71 -0.98
N GLY A 251 30.26 -8.94 0.10
CA GLY A 251 31.11 -9.07 1.28
C GLY A 251 32.52 -8.47 1.14
N ASP A 252 32.81 -7.74 0.05
CA ASP A 252 34.06 -6.99 -0.08
C ASP A 252 33.97 -5.63 0.65
N HIS A 253 34.02 -5.69 1.98
CA HIS A 253 33.86 -4.51 2.83
C HIS A 253 35.00 -3.48 2.64
N ARG A 254 36.17 -3.89 2.13
CA ARG A 254 37.28 -2.96 1.83
C ARG A 254 36.97 -2.12 0.60
N ASP A 255 36.42 -2.76 -0.43
CA ASP A 255 35.98 -2.07 -1.64
C ASP A 255 34.76 -1.21 -1.37
N ALA A 256 33.82 -1.68 -0.54
CA ALA A 256 32.67 -0.91 -0.09
C ALA A 256 33.09 0.38 0.62
N LYS A 257 33.99 0.29 1.60
CA LYS A 257 34.54 1.45 2.31
C LYS A 257 35.17 2.45 1.35
N ARG A 258 36.00 1.97 0.41
CA ARG A 258 36.66 2.84 -0.57
C ARG A 258 35.66 3.52 -1.49
N ALA A 259 34.70 2.77 -2.02
CA ALA A 259 33.68 3.29 -2.91
C ALA A 259 32.78 4.31 -2.21
N ALA A 260 32.36 4.03 -0.97
CA ALA A 260 31.57 4.96 -0.17
C ALA A 260 32.34 6.26 0.12
N GLN A 261 33.63 6.17 0.45
CA GLN A 261 34.47 7.37 0.64
C GLN A 261 34.60 8.20 -0.65
N GLN A 262 34.85 7.56 -1.80
CA GLN A 262 34.93 8.28 -3.08
C GLN A 262 33.60 8.93 -3.46
N GLY A 263 32.48 8.27 -3.16
CA GLY A 263 31.14 8.84 -3.35
C GLY A 263 30.91 10.05 -2.46
N LEU A 264 31.29 9.96 -1.18
CA LEU A 264 31.18 11.06 -0.21
C LEU A 264 32.05 12.26 -0.60
N ASP A 265 33.24 12.04 -1.18
CA ASP A 265 34.10 13.12 -1.69
C ASP A 265 33.42 13.91 -2.84
N LEU A 266 32.52 13.27 -3.60
CA LEU A 266 31.74 13.88 -4.69
C LEU A 266 30.40 14.47 -4.23
N ALA A 267 29.74 13.83 -3.28
CA ALA A 267 28.47 14.22 -2.70
C ALA A 267 28.53 14.15 -1.16
N PRO A 268 29.13 15.16 -0.49
CA PRO A 268 29.37 15.12 0.95
C PRO A 268 28.10 15.02 1.81
N ASP A 269 26.99 15.55 1.31
CA ASP A 269 25.71 15.58 2.03
C ASP A 269 24.83 14.34 1.77
N ASP A 270 25.26 13.39 0.92
CA ASP A 270 24.45 12.20 0.61
C ASP A 270 24.57 11.15 1.73
N VAL A 271 23.51 11.09 2.54
CA VAL A 271 23.35 10.18 3.69
C VAL A 271 23.64 8.72 3.34
N ARG A 272 23.36 8.28 2.11
CA ARG A 272 23.56 6.88 1.71
C ARG A 272 25.03 6.49 1.78
N PHE A 273 25.96 7.38 1.43
CA PHE A 273 27.40 7.11 1.56
C PHE A 273 27.84 7.01 3.01
N ILE A 274 27.27 7.84 3.88
CA ILE A 274 27.56 7.82 5.32
C ILE A 274 27.16 6.46 5.91
N LEU A 275 25.96 5.99 5.58
CA LEU A 275 25.45 4.69 6.05
C LEU A 275 26.27 3.52 5.50
N MET A 276 26.56 3.51 4.19
CA MET A 276 27.38 2.44 3.58
C MET A 276 28.80 2.41 4.12
N LEU A 277 29.38 3.58 4.42
CA LEU A 277 30.72 3.69 5.00
C LEU A 277 30.74 3.17 6.44
N ALA A 278 29.75 3.56 7.25
CA ALA A 278 29.57 3.03 8.60
C ALA A 278 29.41 1.51 8.58
N GLN A 279 28.55 0.99 7.70
CA GLN A 279 28.31 -0.45 7.55
C GLN A 279 29.58 -1.20 7.15
N ALA A 280 30.33 -0.68 6.16
CA ALA A 280 31.58 -1.27 5.72
C ALA A 280 32.63 -1.32 6.85
N GLU A 281 32.77 -0.25 7.63
CA GLU A 281 33.69 -0.21 8.77
C GLU A 281 33.26 -1.15 9.91
N ILE A 282 31.97 -1.24 10.21
CA ILE A 282 31.42 -2.18 11.19
C ILE A 282 31.73 -3.62 10.79
N ARG A 283 31.47 -3.98 9.54
CA ARG A 283 31.74 -5.33 8.99
C ARG A 283 33.25 -5.65 8.90
N LEU A 284 34.10 -4.63 8.81
CA LEU A 284 35.55 -4.77 8.95
C LEU A 284 36.03 -4.87 10.41
N ASN A 285 35.11 -4.85 11.38
CA ASN A 285 35.37 -4.82 12.82
C ASN A 285 36.13 -3.57 13.29
N ASN A 286 35.98 -2.45 12.57
CA ASN A 286 36.60 -1.16 12.89
C ASN A 286 35.61 -0.21 13.59
N ILE A 287 34.95 -0.68 14.65
CA ILE A 287 33.82 0.03 15.28
C ILE A 287 34.19 1.46 15.72
N ALA A 288 35.36 1.62 16.35
CA ALA A 288 35.84 2.94 16.80
C ALA A 288 36.10 3.91 15.63
N ALA A 289 36.54 3.40 14.48
CA ALA A 289 36.72 4.21 13.28
C ALA A 289 35.36 4.62 12.69
N ALA A 290 34.41 3.69 12.62
CA ALA A 290 33.04 3.95 12.19
C ALA A 290 32.40 5.06 13.04
N GLU A 291 32.53 4.99 14.37
CA GLU A 291 32.00 6.02 15.27
C GLU A 291 32.69 7.38 15.07
N THR A 292 34.03 7.40 14.97
CA THR A 292 34.76 8.66 14.78
C THR A 292 34.36 9.35 13.49
N GLN A 293 34.24 8.57 12.41
CA GLN A 293 33.89 9.07 11.09
C GLN A 293 32.44 9.56 11.04
N THR A 294 31.50 8.75 11.50
CA THR A 294 30.07 9.11 11.52
C THR A 294 29.79 10.29 12.44
N ASN A 295 30.45 10.41 13.59
CA ASN A 295 30.33 11.58 14.47
C ASN A 295 30.85 12.86 13.80
N THR A 296 31.99 12.79 13.11
CA THR A 296 32.53 13.94 12.35
C THR A 296 31.55 14.38 11.27
N LEU A 297 30.93 13.41 10.58
CA LEU A 297 29.93 13.69 9.53
C LEU A 297 28.65 14.27 10.13
N LEU A 298 28.19 13.76 11.28
CA LEU A 298 27.07 14.35 12.01
C LEU A 298 27.36 15.80 12.40
N GLU A 299 28.55 16.14 12.89
CA GLU A 299 28.89 17.52 13.26
C GLU A 299 28.93 18.48 12.07
N THR A 300 29.46 18.01 10.93
CA THR A 300 29.64 18.83 9.72
C THR A 300 28.35 19.04 8.93
N HIS A 301 27.42 18.07 8.98
CA HIS A 301 26.17 18.07 8.23
C HIS A 301 24.93 18.36 9.12
N GLY A 302 25.12 19.05 10.25
CA GLY A 302 24.03 19.60 11.06
C GLY A 302 23.34 18.61 12.00
N GLY A 303 23.90 17.42 12.21
CA GLY A 303 23.49 16.48 13.25
C GLY A 303 22.05 16.00 13.11
N ASN A 304 21.58 15.84 11.86
CA ASN A 304 20.18 15.50 11.53
C ASN A 304 19.70 14.30 12.36
N GLU A 305 18.55 14.48 13.02
CA GLU A 305 17.82 13.49 13.80
C GLU A 305 17.63 12.19 13.02
N GLU A 306 17.22 12.28 11.75
CA GLU A 306 16.98 11.13 10.87
C GLU A 306 18.25 10.30 10.66
N LEU A 307 19.39 10.96 10.47
CA LEU A 307 20.68 10.28 10.28
C LEU A 307 21.14 9.57 11.56
N ARG A 308 20.91 10.17 12.74
CA ARG A 308 21.22 9.52 14.03
C ARG A 308 20.39 8.25 14.22
N ILE A 309 19.10 8.30 13.89
CA ILE A 309 18.20 7.14 13.97
C ILE A 309 18.65 6.06 12.99
N ALA A 310 18.92 6.41 11.73
CA ALA A 310 19.35 5.45 10.72
C ALA A 310 20.69 4.77 11.10
N LEU A 311 21.65 5.54 11.61
CA LEU A 311 22.91 4.98 12.13
C LEU A 311 22.67 4.09 13.36
N ALA A 312 21.79 4.50 14.28
CA ALA A 312 21.49 3.70 15.47
C ALA A 312 20.83 2.35 15.10
N GLN A 313 19.91 2.35 14.14
CA GLN A 313 19.32 1.13 13.58
C GLN A 313 20.39 0.24 12.95
N LEU A 314 21.27 0.81 12.11
CA LEU A 314 22.39 0.07 11.51
C LEU A 314 23.29 -0.57 12.58
N TYR A 315 23.69 0.18 13.62
CA TYR A 315 24.48 -0.39 14.70
C TYR A 315 23.74 -1.50 15.46
N LEU A 316 22.42 -1.39 15.64
CA LEU A 316 21.60 -2.42 16.29
C LEU A 316 21.47 -3.69 15.46
N GLU A 317 21.24 -3.57 14.15
CA GLU A 317 21.21 -4.69 13.20
C GLU A 317 22.54 -5.46 13.19
N GLU A 318 23.65 -4.74 13.37
CA GLU A 318 25.01 -5.31 13.47
C GLU A 318 25.37 -5.78 14.90
N GLY A 319 24.46 -5.67 15.87
CA GLY A 319 24.63 -6.17 17.23
C GLY A 319 25.44 -5.26 18.17
N HIS A 320 25.54 -3.96 17.86
CA HIS A 320 26.34 -2.97 18.59
C HIS A 320 25.47 -1.95 19.33
N SER A 321 24.87 -2.36 20.46
CA SER A 321 23.95 -1.52 21.24
C SER A 321 24.59 -0.26 21.86
N GLU A 322 25.86 -0.32 22.25
CA GLU A 322 26.57 0.80 22.90
C GLU A 322 26.77 2.02 21.98
N PRO A 323 27.34 1.87 20.75
CA PRO A 323 27.34 2.94 19.76
C PRO A 323 25.94 3.47 19.43
N ALA A 324 24.95 2.57 19.25
CA ALA A 324 23.58 2.97 18.97
C ALA A 324 22.99 3.86 20.08
N TYR A 325 23.21 3.49 21.35
CA TYR A 325 22.77 4.29 22.50
C TYR A 325 23.37 5.70 22.49
N ARG A 326 24.67 5.83 22.20
CA ARG A 326 25.34 7.14 22.11
C ARG A 326 24.79 8.02 20.99
N LEU A 327 24.33 7.43 19.88
CA LEU A 327 23.71 8.17 18.77
C LEU A 327 22.32 8.72 19.14
N LEU A 328 21.56 7.96 19.95
CA LEU A 328 20.20 8.30 20.37
C LEU A 328 20.17 9.24 21.59
N GLN A 329 21.16 9.18 22.47
CA GLN A 329 21.21 9.98 23.70
C GLN A 329 20.98 11.50 23.47
N PRO A 330 21.57 12.15 22.46
CA PRO A 330 21.35 13.58 22.20
C PRO A 330 19.91 13.92 21.77
N LEU A 331 19.13 12.94 21.31
CA LEU A 331 17.73 13.15 20.90
C LEU A 331 16.82 13.35 22.11
N ILE A 332 17.08 12.65 23.22
CA ILE A 332 16.24 12.67 24.43
C ILE A 332 16.20 14.07 25.10
N GLY A 333 17.19 14.93 24.83
CA GLY A 333 17.25 16.29 25.38
C GLY A 333 16.49 17.35 24.58
N GLN A 334 15.83 16.97 23.50
CA GLN A 334 15.15 17.91 22.58
C GLN A 334 13.68 18.12 22.94
N ASP A 335 13.09 19.23 22.50
CA ASP A 335 11.69 19.59 22.77
C ASP A 335 10.70 18.55 22.22
N ARG A 336 11.06 17.90 21.11
CA ARG A 336 10.28 16.82 20.49
C ARG A 336 11.23 15.68 20.14
N VAL A 337 11.11 14.58 20.88
CA VAL A 337 11.87 13.35 20.63
C VAL A 337 11.03 12.45 19.72
N PRO A 338 11.59 11.85 18.66
CA PRO A 338 10.87 10.89 17.83
C PRO A 338 10.50 9.64 18.60
N ASP A 339 9.29 9.14 18.36
CA ASP A 339 8.77 7.90 18.96
C ASP A 339 9.70 6.71 18.71
N ILE A 340 10.24 6.60 17.49
CA ILE A 340 11.22 5.57 17.11
C ILE A 340 12.50 5.63 17.97
N ALA A 341 12.96 6.81 18.39
CA ALA A 341 14.14 6.91 19.23
C ALA A 341 13.90 6.26 20.60
N TYR A 342 12.72 6.49 21.21
CA TYR A 342 12.33 5.82 22.45
C TYR A 342 12.14 4.31 22.26
N PHE A 343 11.54 3.89 21.14
CA PHE A 343 11.41 2.47 20.83
C PHE A 343 12.78 1.77 20.74
N LEU A 344 13.74 2.36 20.03
CA LEU A 344 15.10 1.81 19.89
C LEU A 344 15.87 1.80 21.21
N LEU A 345 15.72 2.85 22.03
CA LEU A 345 16.29 2.89 23.40
C LEU A 345 15.69 1.80 24.30
N GLY A 346 14.39 1.54 24.17
CA GLY A 346 13.71 0.44 24.84
C GLY A 346 14.28 -0.91 24.42
N ALA A 347 14.50 -1.12 23.11
CA ALA A 347 15.11 -2.33 22.58
C ALA A 347 16.56 -2.53 23.05
N ILE A 348 17.35 -1.44 23.12
CA ILE A 348 18.71 -1.45 23.70
C ILE A 348 18.65 -1.92 25.15
N ALA A 349 17.85 -1.27 25.99
CA ALA A 349 17.72 -1.61 27.41
C ALA A 349 17.22 -3.05 27.61
N GLN A 350 16.27 -3.49 26.78
CA GLN A 350 15.78 -4.87 26.76
C GLN A 350 16.91 -5.86 26.46
N SER A 351 17.72 -5.61 25.42
CA SER A 351 18.84 -6.48 25.04
C SER A 351 19.90 -6.60 26.14
N GLN A 352 19.98 -5.59 27.03
CA GLN A 352 20.90 -5.53 28.17
C GLN A 352 20.29 -6.14 29.46
N GLY A 353 19.01 -6.56 29.43
CA GLY A 353 18.29 -7.07 30.58
C GLY A 353 17.82 -5.99 31.57
N GLU A 354 17.87 -4.71 31.19
CA GLU A 354 17.43 -3.59 32.02
C GLU A 354 15.91 -3.38 31.91
N VAL A 355 15.15 -4.31 32.50
CA VAL A 355 13.68 -4.36 32.38
C VAL A 355 13.02 -3.02 32.71
N ASP A 356 13.34 -2.41 33.85
CA ASP A 356 12.68 -1.17 34.27
C ASP A 356 12.99 0.03 33.34
N ASN A 357 14.23 0.11 32.81
CA ASN A 357 14.60 1.14 31.86
C ASN A 357 13.92 0.93 30.49
N ALA A 358 13.85 -0.32 30.03
CA ALA A 358 13.14 -0.66 28.80
C ALA A 358 11.66 -0.27 28.88
N LEU A 359 10.98 -0.61 29.98
CA LEU A 359 9.59 -0.22 30.23
C LEU A 359 9.41 1.29 30.28
N LEU A 360 10.36 2.02 30.87
CA LEU A 360 10.32 3.49 30.90
C LEU A 360 10.38 4.07 29.49
N TYR A 361 11.30 3.58 28.64
CA TYR A 361 11.44 4.04 27.26
C TYR A 361 10.24 3.68 26.40
N TYR A 362 9.76 2.43 26.44
CA TYR A 362 8.59 2.02 25.68
C TYR A 362 7.33 2.83 26.04
N ARG A 363 7.19 3.27 27.30
CA ARG A 363 6.08 4.15 27.71
C ARG A 363 6.17 5.57 27.15
N GLN A 364 7.36 6.05 26.75
CA GLN A 364 7.52 7.39 26.17
C GLN A 364 7.04 7.46 24.72
N VAL A 365 6.92 6.33 24.03
CA VAL A 365 6.35 6.26 22.68
C VAL A 365 4.88 6.71 22.77
N GLN A 366 4.50 7.81 22.13
CA GLN A 366 3.17 8.43 22.25
C GLN A 366 2.24 8.11 21.07
N GLY A 367 2.76 7.65 19.94
CA GLY A 367 1.98 7.29 18.77
C GLY A 367 2.84 6.70 17.65
N GLY A 368 2.30 6.73 16.43
CA GLY A 368 2.98 6.23 15.24
C GLY A 368 2.96 4.71 15.11
N ASN A 369 3.84 4.20 14.25
CA ASN A 369 3.93 2.77 13.93
C ASN A 369 4.53 1.98 15.10
N GLU A 370 5.28 2.65 15.97
CA GLU A 370 6.01 2.07 17.09
C GLU A 370 5.15 1.92 18.35
N PHE A 371 3.98 2.56 18.40
CA PHE A 371 3.14 2.60 19.60
C PHE A 371 2.73 1.20 20.08
N LEU A 372 2.03 0.44 19.23
CA LEU A 372 1.54 -0.90 19.59
C LEU A 372 2.71 -1.89 19.80
N PRO A 373 3.74 -1.95 18.92
CA PRO A 373 4.92 -2.76 19.18
C PRO A 373 5.58 -2.47 20.54
N ALA A 374 5.70 -1.19 20.93
CA ALA A 374 6.26 -0.82 22.23
C ALA A 374 5.45 -1.39 23.40
N ARG A 375 4.11 -1.30 23.36
CA ARG A 375 3.23 -1.84 24.42
C ARG A 375 3.24 -3.36 24.44
N ALA A 376 3.23 -3.99 23.27
CA ALA A 376 3.27 -5.44 23.15
C ALA A 376 4.57 -6.00 23.75
N THR A 377 5.71 -5.40 23.39
CA THR A 377 7.02 -5.78 23.95
C THR A 377 7.08 -5.50 25.45
N ALA A 378 6.65 -4.33 25.92
CA ALA A 378 6.61 -4.03 27.35
C ALA A 378 5.74 -5.00 28.16
N ALA A 379 4.56 -5.37 27.64
CA ALA A 379 3.67 -6.33 28.29
C ALA A 379 4.29 -7.74 28.33
N ARG A 380 4.87 -8.22 27.22
CA ARG A 380 5.60 -9.51 27.19
C ARG A 380 6.78 -9.52 28.15
N MET A 381 7.58 -8.46 28.20
CA MET A 381 8.69 -8.35 29.15
C MET A 381 8.21 -8.46 30.61
N LEU A 382 7.06 -7.85 30.95
CA LEU A 382 6.47 -8.00 32.27
C LEU A 382 6.02 -9.45 32.53
N ILE A 383 5.37 -10.09 31.57
CA ILE A 383 4.90 -11.49 31.67
C ILE A 383 6.08 -12.46 31.85
N GLU A 384 7.14 -12.31 31.05
CA GLU A 384 8.38 -13.12 31.13
C GLU A 384 9.10 -12.98 32.49
N ASN A 385 8.85 -11.88 33.20
CA ASN A 385 9.38 -11.62 34.54
C ASN A 385 8.36 -11.93 35.65
N ASP A 386 7.37 -12.79 35.40
CA ASP A 386 6.31 -13.22 36.34
C ASP A 386 5.41 -12.07 36.83
N ARG A 387 5.30 -10.97 36.07
CA ARG A 387 4.53 -9.76 36.42
C ARG A 387 3.29 -9.57 35.54
N LEU A 388 2.51 -10.63 35.32
CA LEU A 388 1.27 -10.60 34.53
C LEU A 388 0.29 -9.51 35.01
N LEU A 389 0.12 -9.36 36.33
CA LEU A 389 -0.78 -8.34 36.88
C LEU A 389 -0.33 -6.91 36.54
N ASP A 390 0.98 -6.66 36.50
CA ASP A 390 1.53 -5.35 36.10
C ASP A 390 1.32 -5.10 34.61
N ALA A 391 1.51 -6.12 33.76
CA ALA A 391 1.22 -6.03 32.32
C ALA A 391 -0.23 -5.64 32.06
N ARG A 392 -1.18 -6.33 32.71
CA ARG A 392 -2.61 -6.03 32.59
C ARG A 392 -2.97 -4.65 33.14
N ALA A 393 -2.38 -4.26 34.29
CA ALA A 393 -2.58 -2.93 34.85
C ALA A 393 -2.04 -1.82 33.92
N MET A 394 -0.86 -2.04 33.32
CA MET A 394 -0.27 -1.14 32.34
C MET A 394 -1.19 -0.96 31.13
N LEU A 395 -1.59 -2.06 30.47
CA LEU A 395 -2.46 -1.99 29.28
C LEU A 395 -3.81 -1.32 29.58
N ARG A 396 -4.37 -1.57 30.77
CA ARG A 396 -5.58 -0.87 31.23
C ARG A 396 -5.38 0.65 31.35
N ILE A 397 -4.25 1.09 31.88
CA ILE A 397 -3.93 2.53 31.99
C ILE A 397 -3.74 3.14 30.59
N GLU A 398 -3.03 2.44 29.69
CA GLU A 398 -2.80 2.89 28.32
C GLU A 398 -4.14 3.07 27.56
N ARG A 399 -5.10 2.13 27.71
CA ARG A 399 -6.47 2.24 27.16
C ARG A 399 -7.29 3.41 27.67
N MET A 400 -6.94 3.99 28.82
CA MET A 400 -7.59 5.20 29.35
C MET A 400 -6.92 6.47 28.87
N ARG A 401 -5.65 6.38 28.44
CA ARG A 401 -4.85 7.52 27.99
C ARG A 401 -4.97 7.74 26.49
N TYR A 402 -5.07 6.67 25.73
CA TYR A 402 -5.01 6.68 24.27
C TYR A 402 -6.28 6.08 23.66
N ASP A 403 -7.36 6.87 23.64
CA ASP A 403 -8.66 6.43 23.14
C ASP A 403 -8.61 6.03 21.64
N ASN A 404 -7.70 6.61 20.86
CA ASN A 404 -7.51 6.29 19.45
C ASN A 404 -6.88 4.90 19.21
N TYR A 405 -6.25 4.31 20.23
CA TYR A 405 -5.68 2.95 20.20
C TYR A 405 -6.48 2.00 21.10
N PHE A 406 -7.70 2.38 21.52
CA PHE A 406 -8.46 1.61 22.50
C PHE A 406 -8.70 0.17 22.03
N GLY A 407 -9.27 -0.01 20.84
CA GLY A 407 -9.56 -1.34 20.26
C GLY A 407 -8.30 -2.19 20.12
N ASP A 408 -7.25 -1.63 19.52
CA ASP A 408 -5.97 -2.31 19.33
C ASP A 408 -5.34 -2.77 20.66
N LEU A 409 -5.42 -1.95 21.71
CA LEU A 409 -4.91 -2.29 23.05
C LEU A 409 -5.79 -3.31 23.79
N VAL A 410 -7.07 -3.45 23.44
CA VAL A 410 -7.91 -4.57 23.91
C VAL A 410 -7.50 -5.84 23.20
N MET A 411 -7.41 -5.81 21.86
CA MET A 411 -6.97 -6.95 21.05
C MET A 411 -5.60 -7.47 21.49
N LEU A 412 -4.64 -6.56 21.73
CA LEU A 412 -3.33 -6.92 22.25
C LEU A 412 -3.40 -7.65 23.60
N GLU A 413 -4.19 -7.17 24.57
CA GLU A 413 -4.31 -7.85 25.87
C GLU A 413 -4.99 -9.22 25.72
N VAL A 414 -6.00 -9.34 24.85
CA VAL A 414 -6.67 -10.61 24.56
C VAL A 414 -5.69 -11.62 23.97
N GLN A 415 -4.95 -11.24 22.92
CA GLN A 415 -3.93 -12.10 22.31
C GLN A 415 -2.90 -12.60 23.34
N LEU A 416 -2.44 -11.73 24.23
CA LEU A 416 -1.51 -12.12 25.30
C LEU A 416 -2.14 -13.10 26.31
N LEU A 417 -3.43 -12.96 26.62
CA LEU A 417 -4.13 -13.91 27.50
C LEU A 417 -4.32 -15.26 26.81
N ASP A 418 -4.58 -15.27 25.50
CA ASP A 418 -4.74 -16.49 24.71
C ASP A 418 -3.43 -17.26 24.59
N GLU A 419 -2.31 -16.56 24.35
CA GLU A 419 -0.96 -17.14 24.40
C GLU A 419 -0.67 -17.83 25.74
N LEU A 420 -1.24 -17.30 26.83
CA LEU A 420 -1.14 -17.86 28.18
C LEU A 420 -2.21 -18.91 28.51
N ASN A 421 -3.08 -19.26 27.56
CA ASN A 421 -4.25 -20.14 27.73
C ASN A 421 -5.26 -19.66 28.79
N LEU A 422 -5.36 -18.35 29.02
CA LEU A 422 -6.27 -17.72 29.99
C LEU A 422 -7.60 -17.29 29.33
N GLN A 423 -8.25 -18.24 28.67
CA GLN A 423 -9.43 -18.01 27.82
C GLN A 423 -10.62 -17.36 28.54
N GLU A 424 -10.87 -17.72 29.80
CA GLU A 424 -11.94 -17.10 30.59
C GLU A 424 -11.65 -15.62 30.88
N GLU A 425 -10.38 -15.27 31.10
CA GLU A 425 -9.97 -13.90 31.39
C GLU A 425 -9.99 -13.03 30.13
N ALA A 426 -9.65 -13.59 28.98
CA ALA A 426 -9.76 -12.97 27.66
C ALA A 426 -11.22 -12.63 27.34
N THR A 427 -12.11 -13.61 27.51
CA THR A 427 -13.56 -13.42 27.32
C THR A 427 -14.11 -12.35 28.26
N ALA A 428 -13.78 -12.42 29.56
CA ALA A 428 -14.24 -11.44 30.54
C ALA A 428 -13.72 -10.02 30.26
N LEU A 429 -12.53 -9.90 29.68
CA LEU A 429 -11.97 -8.62 29.22
C LEU A 429 -12.78 -8.08 28.03
N LEU A 430 -13.01 -8.89 27.00
CA LEU A 430 -13.80 -8.50 25.81
C LEU A 430 -15.21 -8.04 26.21
N ASP A 431 -15.91 -8.84 27.02
CA ASP A 431 -17.26 -8.50 27.49
C ASP A 431 -17.32 -7.18 28.24
N ARG A 432 -16.27 -6.85 29.00
CA ARG A 432 -16.19 -5.57 29.71
C ARG A 432 -15.91 -4.42 28.76
N GLU A 433 -14.88 -4.54 27.94
CA GLU A 433 -14.34 -3.41 27.16
C GLU A 433 -15.23 -3.05 25.97
N ILE A 434 -15.89 -4.03 25.34
CA ILE A 434 -16.79 -3.78 24.21
C ILE A 434 -17.99 -2.89 24.58
N THR A 435 -18.34 -2.79 25.86
CA THR A 435 -19.39 -1.86 26.31
C THR A 435 -19.04 -0.39 26.06
N ARG A 436 -17.75 -0.04 25.91
CA ARG A 436 -17.29 1.31 25.55
C ARG A 436 -17.39 1.58 24.06
N THR A 437 -17.23 0.54 23.24
CA THR A 437 -17.22 0.61 21.78
C THR A 437 -18.11 -0.50 21.20
N PRO A 438 -19.44 -0.42 21.44
CA PRO A 438 -20.36 -1.53 21.16
C PRO A 438 -20.42 -1.92 19.68
N ASP A 439 -20.06 -1.00 18.78
CA ASP A 439 -20.09 -1.19 17.33
C ASP A 439 -18.68 -1.31 16.72
N ASP A 440 -17.65 -1.53 17.53
CA ASP A 440 -16.29 -1.83 17.04
C ASP A 440 -16.28 -3.23 16.41
N THR A 441 -16.18 -3.27 15.08
CA THR A 441 -16.32 -4.49 14.29
C THR A 441 -15.20 -5.49 14.56
N SER A 442 -13.96 -5.02 14.77
CA SER A 442 -12.82 -5.85 15.13
C SER A 442 -13.01 -6.54 16.49
N LEU A 443 -13.47 -5.79 17.51
CA LEU A 443 -13.73 -6.37 18.83
C LEU A 443 -14.94 -7.30 18.86
N LEU A 444 -16.00 -6.96 18.12
CA LEU A 444 -17.15 -7.86 17.94
C LEU A 444 -16.73 -9.17 17.28
N TYR A 445 -15.90 -9.08 16.23
CA TYR A 445 -15.43 -10.27 15.52
C TYR A 445 -14.56 -11.15 16.42
N LEU A 446 -13.60 -10.54 17.13
CA LEU A 446 -12.75 -11.25 18.08
C LEU A 446 -13.59 -11.94 19.17
N ARG A 447 -14.59 -11.26 19.73
CA ARG A 447 -15.50 -11.89 20.72
C ARG A 447 -16.34 -13.01 20.11
N ALA A 448 -16.78 -12.86 18.86
CA ALA A 448 -17.50 -13.91 18.15
C ALA A 448 -16.63 -15.17 18.00
N MET A 449 -15.34 -15.03 17.70
CA MET A 449 -14.41 -16.16 17.60
C MET A 449 -14.19 -16.85 18.96
N HIS A 450 -14.02 -16.09 20.05
CA HIS A 450 -13.99 -16.69 21.40
C HIS A 450 -15.29 -17.38 21.79
N ALA A 451 -16.44 -16.84 21.36
CA ALA A 451 -17.72 -17.49 21.58
C ALA A 451 -17.81 -18.83 20.81
N TRP A 452 -17.35 -18.85 19.56
CA TRP A 452 -17.24 -20.07 18.76
C TRP A 452 -16.37 -21.14 19.42
N GLU A 453 -15.16 -20.79 19.86
CA GLU A 453 -14.23 -21.72 20.52
C GLU A 453 -14.81 -22.35 21.80
N ARG A 454 -15.67 -21.62 22.51
CA ARG A 454 -16.38 -22.09 23.71
C ARG A 454 -17.68 -22.84 23.38
N GLY A 455 -18.05 -22.96 22.11
CA GLY A 455 -19.30 -23.58 21.65
C GLY A 455 -20.54 -22.71 21.85
N ASP A 456 -20.40 -21.41 22.15
CA ASP A 456 -21.50 -20.46 22.29
C ASP A 456 -21.86 -19.84 20.92
N VAL A 457 -22.45 -20.67 20.08
CA VAL A 457 -22.87 -20.31 18.72
C VAL A 457 -23.85 -19.14 18.71
N GLN A 458 -24.69 -19.03 19.74
CA GLN A 458 -25.68 -17.95 19.82
C GLN A 458 -25.00 -16.60 20.08
N ALA A 459 -24.01 -16.55 20.97
CA ALA A 459 -23.23 -15.33 21.19
C ALA A 459 -22.43 -14.93 19.95
N MET A 460 -21.78 -15.89 19.28
CA MET A 460 -21.09 -15.67 18.01
C MET A 460 -22.03 -15.07 16.96
N GLU A 461 -23.18 -15.67 16.73
CA GLU A 461 -24.16 -15.18 15.75
C GLU A 461 -24.64 -13.77 16.09
N ASN A 462 -24.88 -13.46 17.37
CA ASN A 462 -25.34 -12.14 17.78
C ASN A 462 -24.31 -11.05 17.43
N ASP A 463 -23.03 -11.32 17.67
CA ASP A 463 -21.92 -10.41 17.38
C ASP A 463 -21.69 -10.25 15.88
N LEU A 464 -21.64 -11.35 15.12
CA LEU A 464 -21.49 -11.30 13.66
C LEU A 464 -22.67 -10.56 13.01
N ARG A 465 -23.90 -10.81 13.45
CA ARG A 465 -25.05 -10.03 12.98
C ARG A 465 -24.99 -8.57 13.39
N GLN A 466 -24.30 -8.22 14.48
CA GLN A 466 -24.07 -6.82 14.83
C GLN A 466 -23.09 -6.16 13.86
N ILE A 467 -21.99 -6.84 13.52
CA ILE A 467 -21.06 -6.38 12.48
C ILE A 467 -21.84 -6.13 11.18
N LEU A 468 -22.65 -7.10 10.74
CA LEU A 468 -23.43 -7.00 9.50
C LEU A 468 -24.53 -5.93 9.51
N ARG A 469 -24.92 -5.41 10.69
CA ARG A 469 -25.80 -4.23 10.76
C ARG A 469 -25.04 -2.94 10.44
N THR A 470 -23.78 -2.85 10.83
CA THR A 470 -22.92 -1.67 10.64
C THR A 470 -22.21 -1.71 9.29
N GLU A 471 -21.70 -2.88 8.92
CA GLU A 471 -20.97 -3.17 7.68
C GLU A 471 -21.65 -4.35 6.97
N PRO A 472 -22.70 -4.10 6.16
CA PRO A 472 -23.48 -5.16 5.53
C PRO A 472 -22.64 -6.08 4.65
N ASP A 473 -21.61 -5.55 4.00
CA ASP A 473 -20.77 -6.26 3.02
C ASP A 473 -19.41 -6.64 3.61
N ASN A 474 -19.30 -6.73 4.94
CA ASN A 474 -18.10 -7.26 5.60
C ASN A 474 -17.93 -8.75 5.26
N ALA A 475 -17.02 -9.04 4.33
CA ALA A 475 -16.79 -10.39 3.81
C ALA A 475 -16.46 -11.40 4.91
N GLU A 476 -15.66 -10.99 5.91
CA GLU A 476 -15.20 -11.86 6.99
C GLU A 476 -16.37 -12.28 7.90
N ALA A 477 -17.21 -11.33 8.32
CA ALA A 477 -18.38 -11.63 9.15
C ALA A 477 -19.47 -12.40 8.39
N LEU A 478 -19.68 -12.08 7.11
CA LEU A 478 -20.58 -12.84 6.23
C LEU A 478 -20.11 -14.30 6.10
N ASN A 479 -18.82 -14.49 5.84
CA ASN A 479 -18.23 -15.80 5.68
C ASN A 479 -18.28 -16.60 6.98
N ALA A 480 -17.82 -16.03 8.10
CA ALA A 480 -17.83 -16.69 9.39
C ALA A 480 -19.24 -17.14 9.81
N LEU A 481 -20.24 -16.26 9.66
CA LEU A 481 -21.62 -16.63 10.00
C LEU A 481 -22.14 -17.71 9.06
N GLY A 482 -22.01 -17.52 7.75
CA GLY A 482 -22.51 -18.48 6.77
C GLY A 482 -21.84 -19.84 6.90
N TYR A 483 -20.53 -19.88 7.05
CA TYR A 483 -19.75 -21.10 7.28
C TYR A 483 -20.24 -21.85 8.52
N THR A 484 -20.38 -21.18 9.66
CA THR A 484 -20.87 -21.82 10.89
C THR A 484 -22.28 -22.40 10.74
N LEU A 485 -23.18 -21.69 10.04
CA LEU A 485 -24.53 -22.19 9.78
C LEU A 485 -24.53 -23.44 8.89
N ALA A 486 -23.66 -23.45 7.88
CA ALA A 486 -23.47 -24.61 7.01
C ALA A 486 -22.87 -25.77 7.80
N ASP A 487 -21.79 -25.53 8.55
CA ASP A 487 -21.00 -26.54 9.23
C ASP A 487 -21.78 -27.25 10.36
N LEU A 488 -22.58 -26.52 11.12
CA LEU A 488 -23.43 -27.10 12.16
C LEU A 488 -24.69 -27.81 11.62
N ASN A 489 -24.92 -27.79 10.30
CA ASN A 489 -26.09 -28.38 9.65
C ASN A 489 -27.44 -27.87 10.18
N LEU A 490 -27.52 -26.60 10.58
CA LEU A 490 -28.72 -26.11 11.25
C LEU A 490 -29.92 -26.21 10.28
N GLN A 491 -30.83 -27.14 10.57
CA GLN A 491 -31.96 -27.44 9.69
C GLN A 491 -32.80 -26.18 9.46
N GLY A 492 -33.05 -25.87 8.18
CA GLY A 492 -33.79 -24.68 7.77
C GLY A 492 -32.94 -23.41 7.61
N ARG A 493 -31.62 -23.46 7.85
CA ARG A 493 -30.72 -22.30 7.73
C ARG A 493 -29.62 -22.46 6.66
N LEU A 494 -29.58 -23.58 5.95
CA LEU A 494 -28.58 -23.80 4.88
C LEU A 494 -28.75 -22.82 3.71
N GLU A 495 -29.98 -22.40 3.39
CA GLU A 495 -30.19 -21.36 2.37
C GLU A 495 -29.72 -19.98 2.84
N GLU A 496 -29.91 -19.67 4.12
CA GLU A 496 -29.34 -18.45 4.72
C GLU A 496 -27.81 -18.49 4.67
N ALA A 497 -27.21 -19.64 5.03
CA ALA A 497 -25.77 -19.85 4.93
C ALA A 497 -25.25 -19.56 3.51
N ARG A 498 -25.94 -20.11 2.50
CA ARG A 498 -25.59 -19.89 1.09
C ARG A 498 -25.65 -18.42 0.71
N GLU A 499 -26.73 -17.72 1.06
CA GLU A 499 -26.88 -16.29 0.76
C GLU A 499 -25.80 -15.43 1.42
N LEU A 500 -25.41 -15.76 2.66
CA LEU A 500 -24.33 -15.05 3.37
C LEU A 500 -22.98 -15.26 2.67
N ILE A 501 -22.64 -16.50 2.32
CA ILE A 501 -21.35 -16.82 1.70
C ILE A 501 -21.29 -16.30 0.26
N GLU A 502 -22.39 -16.35 -0.50
CA GLU A 502 -22.45 -15.73 -1.85
C GLU A 502 -22.14 -14.23 -1.77
N ARG A 503 -22.67 -13.52 -0.76
CA ARG A 503 -22.33 -12.11 -0.53
C ARG A 503 -20.89 -11.91 -0.06
N ALA A 504 -20.35 -12.83 0.75
CA ALA A 504 -18.93 -12.81 1.13
C ALA A 504 -18.04 -12.93 -0.12
N TYR A 505 -18.40 -13.82 -1.06
CA TYR A 505 -17.70 -14.00 -2.33
C TYR A 505 -17.80 -12.77 -3.23
N GLU A 506 -18.97 -12.12 -3.31
CA GLU A 506 -19.11 -10.87 -4.04
C GLU A 506 -18.21 -9.76 -3.48
N ALA A 507 -18.02 -9.72 -2.16
CA ALA A 507 -17.18 -8.74 -1.48
C ALA A 507 -15.68 -9.06 -1.61
N ASP A 508 -15.28 -10.33 -1.55
CA ASP A 508 -13.88 -10.78 -1.65
C ASP A 508 -13.73 -12.07 -2.48
N PRO A 509 -13.74 -11.97 -3.83
CA PRO A 509 -13.80 -13.14 -4.72
C PRO A 509 -12.53 -14.00 -4.75
N ASN A 510 -11.40 -13.47 -4.28
CA ASN A 510 -10.10 -14.14 -4.35
C ASN A 510 -9.68 -14.75 -3.00
N ASN A 511 -10.56 -14.74 -2.00
CA ASN A 511 -10.26 -15.24 -0.67
C ASN A 511 -10.44 -16.76 -0.59
N PRO A 512 -9.37 -17.53 -0.34
CA PRO A 512 -9.46 -18.99 -0.29
C PRO A 512 -10.42 -19.53 0.77
N ALA A 513 -10.58 -18.85 1.91
CA ALA A 513 -11.51 -19.26 2.96
C ALA A 513 -12.98 -19.07 2.54
N VAL A 514 -13.26 -18.05 1.74
CA VAL A 514 -14.60 -17.82 1.17
C VAL A 514 -14.91 -18.85 0.08
N LEU A 515 -13.92 -19.19 -0.75
CA LEU A 515 -14.06 -20.25 -1.76
C LEU A 515 -14.29 -21.62 -1.10
N ASP A 516 -13.59 -21.92 -0.01
CA ASP A 516 -13.82 -23.12 0.78
C ASP A 516 -15.25 -23.17 1.33
N SER A 517 -15.68 -22.08 1.97
CA SER A 517 -17.03 -21.95 2.51
C SER A 517 -18.11 -22.08 1.44
N MET A 518 -17.89 -21.55 0.23
CA MET A 518 -18.78 -21.72 -0.93
C MET A 518 -18.90 -23.20 -1.32
N GLY A 519 -17.78 -23.90 -1.40
CA GLY A 519 -17.75 -25.33 -1.63
C GLY A 519 -18.50 -26.11 -0.55
N TRP A 520 -18.19 -25.82 0.71
CA TRP A 520 -18.79 -26.47 1.86
C TRP A 520 -20.31 -26.30 1.89
N VAL A 521 -20.83 -25.07 1.74
CA VAL A 521 -22.29 -24.85 1.80
C VAL A 521 -23.04 -25.57 0.67
N TYR A 522 -22.49 -25.62 -0.55
CA TYR A 522 -23.11 -26.41 -1.64
C TYR A 522 -23.10 -27.91 -1.34
N PHE A 523 -22.03 -28.43 -0.73
CA PHE A 523 -21.99 -29.82 -0.30
C PHE A 523 -23.09 -30.11 0.74
N ARG A 524 -23.24 -29.23 1.74
CA ARG A 524 -24.28 -29.35 2.78
C ARG A 524 -25.71 -29.24 2.24
N LEU A 525 -25.90 -28.49 1.14
CA LEU A 525 -27.15 -28.46 0.37
C LEU A 525 -27.41 -29.71 -0.48
N GLY A 526 -26.53 -30.72 -0.42
CA GLY A 526 -26.65 -31.96 -1.19
C GLY A 526 -26.24 -31.80 -2.65
N LYS A 527 -25.41 -30.80 -2.97
CA LYS A 527 -24.92 -30.51 -4.34
C LYS A 527 -23.39 -30.71 -4.44
N PRO A 528 -22.88 -31.94 -4.29
CA PRO A 528 -21.44 -32.21 -4.28
C PRO A 528 -20.75 -31.89 -5.62
N ASN A 529 -21.46 -31.96 -6.75
CA ASN A 529 -20.89 -31.57 -8.05
C ASN A 529 -20.63 -30.06 -8.13
N ASP A 530 -21.49 -29.23 -7.53
CA ASP A 530 -21.34 -27.78 -7.53
C ASP A 530 -20.24 -27.35 -6.55
N ALA A 531 -20.06 -28.09 -5.45
CA ALA A 531 -19.03 -27.85 -4.44
C ALA A 531 -17.60 -28.04 -4.93
N LEU A 532 -17.38 -29.04 -5.80
CA LEU A 532 -16.04 -29.53 -6.14
C LEU A 532 -15.11 -28.44 -6.70
N ALA A 533 -15.59 -27.66 -7.69
CA ALA A 533 -14.76 -26.66 -8.35
C ALA A 533 -14.31 -25.54 -7.39
N TRP A 534 -15.16 -25.19 -6.43
CA TRP A 534 -14.84 -24.20 -5.39
C TRP A 534 -13.74 -24.71 -4.47
N LEU A 535 -13.87 -25.95 -3.97
CA LEU A 535 -12.87 -26.55 -3.08
C LEU A 535 -11.53 -26.82 -3.78
N GLU A 536 -11.55 -27.23 -5.05
CA GLU A 536 -10.33 -27.38 -5.86
C GLU A 536 -9.61 -26.03 -6.03
N SER A 537 -10.36 -24.95 -6.25
CA SER A 537 -9.81 -23.59 -6.36
C SER A 537 -9.29 -23.06 -5.03
N ALA A 538 -10.00 -23.31 -3.93
CA ALA A 538 -9.56 -22.96 -2.58
C ALA A 538 -8.25 -23.67 -2.22
N TYR A 539 -8.19 -25.00 -2.41
CA TYR A 539 -7.01 -25.81 -2.07
C TYR A 539 -5.78 -25.46 -2.91
N ALA A 540 -5.98 -25.10 -4.18
CA ALA A 540 -4.90 -24.66 -5.06
C ALA A 540 -4.24 -23.35 -4.58
N GLN A 541 -5.01 -22.49 -3.90
CA GLN A 541 -4.52 -21.21 -3.36
C GLN A 541 -3.99 -21.36 -1.93
N MET A 542 -4.68 -22.15 -1.11
CA MET A 542 -4.36 -22.38 0.30
C MET A 542 -4.51 -23.87 0.63
N PRO A 543 -3.42 -24.65 0.60
CA PRO A 543 -3.48 -26.08 0.90
C PRO A 543 -3.46 -26.34 2.42
N ASP A 544 -4.51 -25.93 3.13
CA ASP A 544 -4.68 -26.20 4.56
C ASP A 544 -5.43 -27.52 4.85
N GLN A 545 -5.48 -27.92 6.12
CA GLN A 545 -6.09 -29.19 6.55
C GLN A 545 -7.62 -29.23 6.44
N GLU A 546 -8.28 -28.09 6.59
CA GLU A 546 -9.74 -27.98 6.63
C GLU A 546 -10.29 -28.05 5.21
N ILE A 547 -9.70 -27.26 4.30
CA ILE A 547 -9.97 -27.31 2.87
C ILE A 547 -9.66 -28.70 2.31
N ALA A 548 -8.54 -29.31 2.73
CA ALA A 548 -8.21 -30.68 2.34
C ALA A 548 -9.26 -31.69 2.81
N ALA A 549 -9.76 -31.54 4.04
CA ALA A 549 -10.80 -32.40 4.59
C ALA A 549 -12.13 -32.25 3.83
N HIS A 550 -12.58 -31.01 3.61
CA HIS A 550 -13.79 -30.71 2.83
C HIS A 550 -13.69 -31.27 1.41
N LEU A 551 -12.57 -31.05 0.72
CA LEU A 551 -12.36 -31.55 -0.64
C LEU A 551 -12.35 -33.08 -0.68
N ALA A 552 -11.68 -33.74 0.26
CA ALA A 552 -11.67 -35.20 0.35
C ALA A 552 -13.08 -35.76 0.61
N GLU A 553 -13.87 -35.11 1.46
CA GLU A 553 -15.25 -35.50 1.76
C GLU A 553 -16.17 -35.35 0.53
N VAL A 554 -16.04 -34.25 -0.22
CA VAL A 554 -16.79 -34.04 -1.47
C VAL A 554 -16.38 -35.07 -2.52
N LEU A 555 -15.09 -35.34 -2.70
CA LEU A 555 -14.59 -36.37 -3.62
C LEU A 555 -15.16 -37.75 -3.26
N HIS A 556 -15.20 -38.07 -1.97
CA HIS A 556 -15.79 -39.32 -1.49
C HIS A 556 -17.28 -39.42 -1.82
N ALA A 557 -18.06 -38.37 -1.56
CA ALA A 557 -19.49 -38.32 -1.87
C ALA A 557 -19.79 -38.43 -3.38
N LEU A 558 -18.84 -38.03 -4.23
CA LEU A 558 -18.90 -38.20 -5.69
C LEU A 558 -18.45 -39.58 -6.18
N GLY A 559 -18.07 -40.49 -5.27
CA GLY A 559 -17.53 -41.82 -5.61
C GLY A 559 -16.07 -41.80 -6.08
N ARG A 560 -15.37 -40.67 -5.92
CA ARG A 560 -13.94 -40.47 -6.27
C ARG A 560 -13.03 -40.75 -5.07
N SER A 561 -13.33 -41.78 -4.28
CA SER A 561 -12.62 -42.09 -3.02
C SER A 561 -11.13 -42.35 -3.18
N GLU A 562 -10.68 -42.78 -4.36
CA GLU A 562 -9.25 -42.98 -4.63
C GLU A 562 -8.50 -41.65 -4.73
N GLU A 563 -9.12 -40.64 -5.35
CA GLU A 563 -8.55 -39.29 -5.43
C GLU A 563 -8.54 -38.61 -4.06
N ALA A 564 -9.60 -38.84 -3.26
CA ALA A 564 -9.64 -38.40 -1.86
C ALA A 564 -8.48 -39.00 -1.03
N ARG A 565 -8.22 -40.31 -1.17
CA ARG A 565 -7.06 -40.95 -0.51
C ARG A 565 -5.72 -40.34 -0.92
N GLN A 566 -5.52 -40.10 -2.22
CA GLN A 566 -4.28 -39.52 -2.73
C GLN A 566 -4.10 -38.07 -2.27
N LEU A 567 -5.19 -37.30 -2.11
CA LEU A 567 -5.16 -35.98 -1.50
C LEU A 567 -4.73 -36.05 -0.03
N ILE A 568 -5.38 -36.90 0.77
CA ILE A 568 -5.05 -37.11 2.18
C ILE A 568 -3.61 -37.58 2.34
N GLU A 569 -3.15 -38.57 1.56
CA GLU A 569 -1.78 -39.08 1.61
C GLU A 569 -0.76 -37.98 1.33
N ARG A 570 -0.97 -37.14 0.31
CA ARG A 570 -0.09 -36.01 0.01
C ARG A 570 -0.07 -34.98 1.15
N PHE A 571 -1.23 -34.70 1.75
CA PHE A 571 -1.32 -33.76 2.87
C PHE A 571 -0.56 -34.28 4.10
N LEU A 572 -0.76 -35.55 4.47
CA LEU A 572 -0.10 -36.19 5.61
C LEU A 572 1.43 -36.30 5.45
N GLN A 573 1.95 -36.33 4.22
CA GLN A 573 3.40 -36.28 3.98
C GLN A 573 4.02 -34.91 4.32
N GLN A 574 3.21 -33.86 4.40
CA GLN A 574 3.66 -32.48 4.57
C GLN A 574 3.30 -31.90 5.95
N ALA A 575 2.30 -32.46 6.64
CA ALA A 575 1.81 -31.96 7.92
C ALA A 575 1.89 -33.02 9.03
N SER A 576 2.44 -32.63 10.19
CA SER A 576 2.52 -33.49 11.39
C SER A 576 1.34 -33.33 12.35
N TYR A 577 0.55 -32.27 12.19
CA TYR A 577 -0.63 -31.96 13.00
C TYR A 577 -1.82 -31.73 12.06
N HIS A 578 -2.86 -32.55 12.20
CA HIS A 578 -3.94 -32.63 11.22
C HIS A 578 -5.28 -33.09 11.85
N PRO A 579 -5.78 -32.42 12.91
CA PRO A 579 -7.02 -32.79 13.59
C PRO A 579 -8.25 -32.88 12.68
N GLN A 580 -8.36 -32.05 11.63
CA GLN A 580 -9.52 -32.09 10.74
C GLN A 580 -9.51 -33.30 9.80
N ILE A 581 -8.32 -33.71 9.36
CA ILE A 581 -8.15 -34.96 8.61
C ILE A 581 -8.41 -36.15 9.53
N ASP A 582 -7.94 -36.11 10.79
CA ASP A 582 -8.20 -37.17 11.77
C ASP A 582 -9.70 -37.34 12.06
N ASP A 583 -10.46 -36.24 12.14
CA ASP A 583 -11.91 -36.30 12.30
C ASP A 583 -12.59 -36.87 11.05
N LEU A 584 -12.19 -36.43 9.86
CA LEU A 584 -12.68 -36.99 8.60
C LEU A 584 -12.46 -38.50 8.53
N LEU A 585 -11.27 -38.99 8.88
CA LEU A 585 -10.95 -40.42 8.85
C LEU A 585 -11.71 -41.23 9.91
N LYS A 586 -12.09 -40.63 11.04
CA LYS A 586 -12.99 -41.26 12.00
C LYS A 586 -14.40 -41.43 11.42
N ARG A 587 -14.88 -40.45 10.66
CA ARG A 587 -16.18 -40.49 9.98
C ARG A 587 -16.18 -41.40 8.75
N HIS A 588 -15.06 -41.45 8.02
CA HIS A 588 -14.86 -42.20 6.78
C HIS A 588 -13.58 -43.06 6.82
N PRO A 589 -13.53 -44.16 7.59
CA PRO A 589 -12.33 -45.00 7.73
C PRO A 589 -11.80 -45.58 6.41
N GLU A 590 -12.67 -45.75 5.41
CA GLU A 590 -12.33 -46.20 4.06
C GLU A 590 -11.46 -45.24 3.27
N LEU A 591 -11.32 -43.98 3.71
CA LEU A 591 -10.43 -42.97 3.14
C LEU A 591 -9.01 -43.01 3.73
N THR A 592 -8.75 -43.92 4.67
CA THR A 592 -7.39 -44.10 5.21
C THR A 592 -6.44 -44.53 4.08
N PRO A 593 -5.32 -43.82 3.85
CA PRO A 593 -4.34 -44.22 2.85
C PRO A 593 -3.84 -45.65 3.08
N LEU A 594 -3.65 -46.41 2.00
CA LEU A 594 -3.17 -47.81 2.07
C LEU A 594 -1.66 -47.90 2.41
N SER A 595 -0.99 -46.74 2.43
CA SER A 595 0.45 -46.59 2.62
C SER A 595 0.74 -45.73 3.86
N THR A 596 0.51 -46.25 5.05
CA THR A 596 1.19 -45.77 6.26
C THR A 596 1.73 -46.99 7.00
N PRO A 597 3.04 -47.04 7.34
CA PRO A 597 3.63 -48.16 8.08
C PRO A 597 3.05 -48.33 9.49
#